data_AF-A0A535AUK9-F1
#
_entry.id   AF-A0A535AUK9-F1
#
_cell.length_a   1.000
_cell.length_b   1.000
_cell.length_c   1.000
_cell.angle_alpha   90.00
_cell.angle_beta   90.00
_cell.angle_gamma   90.00
#
_symmetry.space_group_name_H-M   'P 1'
#
loop_
_entity.id
_entity.type
_entity.pdbx_description
1 polymer ?
#
loop_
_entity_poly.entity_id
_entity_poly.type
_entity_poly.pdbx_seq_one_letter_code
_entity_poly.pdbx_strand_id
1 'polypeptide(L)'
;MGDEVEILPGRLKSRVRGLQTHGRKVEVVPPGRRTAANLSGISVDHLERGMVVASPGSLKAVASVDVRLLAVPYTRRAIRHNLSITFHTGAAEVEGKLLLLNRDSVPPGESAWAQIRLSKPVAAIRGDRFVVRDPNDTLGGGSIVDADVKRHRRHHAPTIAGLEAFTRGSPEDVILATLRRREPTEAQRVMNESGLDASTAREALDILVASGDVVSLSGAGLTGVPLLYSAEGLMVMTLRLREVLGAYHELSPLRPGMPKEELRGRLGLTPRVLDPLLAYWTGAGIAKEIGAVIALTDHEPRLAPHAEARTRAFIEQLRASPFSPQTDASLDDELLAYLEARGEIVCVSDGVAFATDAYREMVERVSAHIRDNGSVTLAEVRNMLSTSRKYAQALLEHMDAERITRRVEDARVLRRS
;
A
#
# COMPACT_ATOMS: atom_id res chain seq x y z
N MET A 1 -8.44 -36.65 -30.20
CA MET A 1 -9.29 -36.81 -31.41
C MET A 1 -10.65 -36.23 -31.10
N GLY A 2 -11.30 -35.54 -32.04
CA GLY A 2 -12.58 -34.85 -31.81
C GLY A 2 -12.44 -33.44 -31.26
N ASP A 3 -11.22 -33.02 -30.90
CA ASP A 3 -10.90 -31.71 -30.35
C ASP A 3 -11.13 -30.61 -31.38
N GLU A 4 -11.71 -29.50 -30.92
CA GLU A 4 -11.75 -28.26 -31.69
C GLU A 4 -10.37 -27.61 -31.66
N VAL A 5 -9.94 -27.13 -32.82
CA VAL A 5 -8.62 -26.51 -33.00
C VAL A 5 -8.75 -25.25 -33.83
N GLU A 6 -7.82 -24.34 -33.60
CA GLU A 6 -7.65 -23.10 -34.35
C GLU A 6 -6.28 -23.10 -35.00
N ILE A 7 -6.23 -22.70 -36.28
CA ILE A 7 -4.99 -22.62 -37.05
C ILE A 7 -4.58 -21.16 -37.17
N LEU A 8 -3.43 -20.83 -36.61
CA LEU A 8 -2.88 -19.48 -36.55
C LEU A 8 -1.74 -19.31 -37.56
N PRO A 9 -1.55 -18.11 -38.13
CA PRO A 9 -2.17 -16.83 -37.75
C PRO A 9 -3.56 -16.56 -38.36
N GLY A 10 -4.04 -17.38 -39.29
CA GLY A 10 -5.29 -17.15 -40.03
C GLY A 10 -6.60 -17.32 -39.24
N ARG A 11 -6.53 -17.79 -37.99
CA ARG A 11 -7.68 -18.08 -37.10
C ARG A 11 -8.72 -19.00 -37.73
N LEU A 12 -8.25 -19.97 -38.53
CA LEU A 12 -9.13 -20.94 -39.19
C LEU A 12 -9.58 -21.98 -38.16
N LYS A 13 -10.89 -22.10 -37.94
CA LYS A 13 -11.46 -23.07 -37.01
C LYS A 13 -11.61 -24.43 -37.69
N SER A 14 -11.26 -25.50 -36.99
CA SER A 14 -11.40 -26.88 -37.46
C SER A 14 -11.65 -27.85 -36.31
N ARG A 15 -11.87 -29.12 -36.67
CA ARG A 15 -11.97 -30.23 -35.72
C ARG A 15 -11.08 -31.37 -36.19
N VAL A 16 -10.36 -31.98 -35.25
CA VAL A 16 -9.48 -33.12 -35.53
C VAL A 16 -10.32 -34.39 -35.73
N ARG A 17 -10.43 -34.85 -36.98
CA ARG A 17 -11.15 -36.10 -37.33
C ARG A 17 -10.33 -37.35 -37.14
N GLY A 18 -9.01 -37.25 -37.09
CA GLY A 18 -8.13 -38.39 -36.87
C GLY A 18 -6.68 -37.97 -36.77
N LEU A 19 -5.89 -38.75 -36.04
CA LEU A 19 -4.45 -38.54 -35.87
C LEU A 19 -3.69 -39.76 -36.38
N GLN A 20 -2.51 -39.52 -36.96
CA GLN A 20 -1.60 -40.57 -37.39
C GLN A 20 -0.16 -40.22 -37.01
N THR A 21 0.60 -41.22 -36.58
CA THR A 21 2.05 -41.12 -36.32
C THR A 21 2.75 -42.29 -37.01
N HIS A 22 3.77 -42.02 -37.81
CA HIS A 22 4.50 -43.05 -38.59
C HIS A 22 3.57 -44.02 -39.36
N GLY A 23 2.51 -43.49 -39.98
CA GLY A 23 1.55 -44.27 -40.77
C GLY A 23 0.51 -45.07 -39.98
N ARG A 24 0.54 -45.05 -38.64
CA ARG A 24 -0.45 -45.73 -37.79
C ARG A 24 -1.46 -44.73 -37.23
N LYS A 25 -2.74 -45.10 -37.24
CA LYS A 25 -3.83 -44.32 -36.61
C LYS A 25 -3.70 -44.37 -35.09
N VAL A 26 -3.89 -43.23 -34.44
CA VAL A 26 -3.81 -43.05 -32.98
C VAL A 26 -4.91 -42.09 -32.52
N GLU A 27 -5.34 -42.20 -31.27
CA GLU A 27 -6.38 -41.33 -30.70
C GLU A 27 -5.80 -40.11 -29.95
N VAL A 28 -4.63 -40.29 -29.33
CA VAL A 28 -3.91 -39.29 -28.53
C VAL A 28 -2.44 -39.30 -28.91
N VAL A 29 -1.82 -38.11 -28.98
CA VAL A 29 -0.37 -37.97 -29.22
C VAL A 29 0.26 -37.03 -28.20
N PRO A 30 1.30 -37.47 -27.45
CA PRO A 30 2.00 -36.60 -26.52
C PRO A 30 2.93 -35.59 -27.25
N PRO A 31 3.35 -34.51 -26.58
CA PRO A 31 4.30 -33.53 -27.13
C PRO A 31 5.62 -34.17 -27.61
N GLY A 32 6.27 -33.54 -28.59
CA GLY A 32 7.58 -33.97 -29.10
C GLY A 32 7.54 -35.01 -30.24
N ARG A 33 6.36 -35.30 -30.79
CA ARG A 33 6.20 -36.25 -31.90
C ARG A 33 5.67 -35.59 -33.17
N ARG A 34 6.18 -36.03 -34.32
CA ARG A 34 5.62 -35.65 -35.63
C ARG A 34 4.27 -36.33 -35.82
N THR A 35 3.23 -35.53 -36.00
CA THR A 35 1.84 -35.99 -36.08
C THR A 35 1.19 -35.50 -37.35
N ALA A 36 0.52 -36.40 -38.08
CA ALA A 36 -0.40 -36.03 -39.13
C ALA A 36 -1.80 -35.92 -38.53
N ALA A 37 -2.42 -34.74 -38.63
CA ALA A 37 -3.77 -34.49 -38.15
C ALA A 37 -4.71 -34.26 -39.34
N ASN A 38 -5.83 -34.99 -39.37
CA ASN A 38 -6.89 -34.78 -40.34
C ASN A 38 -7.84 -33.69 -39.82
N LEU A 39 -7.86 -32.54 -40.49
CA LEU A 39 -8.59 -31.35 -40.09
C LEU A 39 -9.83 -31.17 -40.96
N SER A 40 -11.00 -31.13 -40.35
CA SER A 40 -12.26 -30.99 -41.08
C SER A 40 -12.53 -29.56 -41.54
N GLY A 41 -13.01 -29.39 -42.77
CA GLY A 41 -13.52 -28.11 -43.27
C GLY A 41 -12.43 -27.11 -43.68
N ILE A 42 -11.18 -27.57 -43.84
CA ILE A 42 -10.07 -26.73 -44.29
C ILE A 42 -9.43 -27.36 -45.54
N SER A 43 -9.33 -26.58 -46.62
CA SER A 43 -8.59 -26.98 -47.82
C SER A 43 -7.08 -26.86 -47.57
N VAL A 44 -6.31 -27.69 -48.27
CA VAL A 44 -4.84 -27.62 -48.28
C VAL A 44 -4.36 -26.25 -48.77
N ASP A 45 -5.10 -25.61 -49.67
CA ASP A 45 -4.76 -24.29 -50.23
C ASP A 45 -4.82 -23.16 -49.20
N HIS A 46 -5.49 -23.38 -48.05
CA HIS A 46 -5.56 -22.42 -46.95
C HIS A 46 -4.43 -22.60 -45.93
N LEU A 47 -3.56 -23.60 -46.12
CA LEU A 47 -2.52 -23.97 -45.17
C LEU A 47 -1.14 -23.70 -45.75
N GLU A 48 -0.34 -22.97 -44.99
CA GLU A 48 1.06 -22.70 -45.33
C GLU A 48 1.99 -23.22 -44.24
N ARG A 49 3.22 -23.55 -44.63
CA ARG A 49 4.27 -23.91 -43.67
C ARG A 49 4.49 -22.73 -42.72
N GLY A 50 4.53 -23.03 -41.43
CA GLY A 50 4.66 -22.02 -40.38
C GLY A 50 3.35 -21.72 -39.65
N MET A 51 2.22 -22.20 -40.17
CA MET A 51 0.97 -22.19 -39.41
C MET A 51 1.02 -23.15 -38.22
N VAL A 52 0.38 -22.76 -37.12
CA VAL A 52 0.34 -23.53 -35.87
C VAL A 52 -1.10 -23.95 -35.59
N VAL A 53 -1.29 -25.23 -35.32
CA VAL A 53 -2.56 -25.78 -34.82
C VAL A 53 -2.53 -25.71 -33.30
N ALA A 54 -3.47 -24.97 -32.72
CA ALA A 54 -3.57 -24.76 -31.28
C ALA A 54 -5.01 -24.95 -30.80
N SER A 55 -5.20 -25.04 -29.49
CA SER A 55 -6.54 -24.97 -28.92
C SER A 55 -7.12 -23.56 -29.14
N PRO A 56 -8.43 -23.42 -29.40
CA PRO A 56 -9.04 -22.12 -29.63
C PRO A 56 -8.74 -21.14 -28.49
N GLY A 57 -8.23 -19.96 -28.84
CA GLY A 57 -7.89 -18.92 -27.86
C GLY A 57 -6.64 -19.17 -27.02
N SER A 58 -5.93 -20.31 -27.17
CA SER A 58 -4.72 -20.59 -26.39
C SER A 58 -3.46 -19.88 -26.93
N LEU A 59 -3.53 -19.34 -28.15
CA LEU A 59 -2.40 -18.73 -28.83
C LEU A 59 -2.86 -17.50 -29.63
N LYS A 60 -2.03 -16.46 -29.67
CA LYS A 60 -2.31 -15.23 -30.43
C LYS A 60 -1.32 -15.10 -31.58
N ALA A 61 -1.79 -14.52 -32.69
CA ALA A 61 -0.94 -14.12 -33.80
C ALA A 61 -0.34 -12.74 -33.51
N VAL A 62 0.99 -12.65 -33.52
CA VAL A 62 1.72 -11.45 -33.11
C VAL A 62 2.52 -10.88 -34.28
N ALA A 63 2.45 -9.56 -34.49
CA ALA A 63 3.20 -8.87 -35.54
C ALA A 63 4.48 -8.21 -35.02
N SER A 64 4.70 -8.21 -33.70
CA SER A 64 5.85 -7.60 -33.06
C SER A 64 6.20 -8.38 -31.79
N VAL A 65 7.49 -8.60 -31.60
CA VAL A 65 8.05 -9.35 -30.47
C VAL A 65 9.27 -8.62 -29.90
N ASP A 66 9.40 -8.61 -28.58
CA ASP A 66 10.61 -8.16 -27.91
C ASP A 66 11.49 -9.36 -27.58
N VAL A 67 12.78 -9.21 -27.85
CA VAL A 67 13.73 -10.31 -27.81
C VAL A 67 15.03 -9.91 -27.14
N ARG A 68 15.65 -10.89 -26.49
CA ARG A 68 17.07 -10.84 -26.17
C ARG A 68 17.83 -11.45 -27.35
N LEU A 69 18.45 -10.59 -28.16
CA LEU A 69 19.24 -11.01 -29.31
C LEU A 69 20.67 -11.31 -28.89
N LEU A 70 21.21 -12.46 -29.30
CA LEU A 70 22.63 -12.78 -29.26
C LEU A 70 23.16 -12.87 -30.70
N ALA A 71 24.13 -12.03 -31.04
CA ALA A 71 24.80 -12.07 -32.33
C ALA A 71 25.75 -13.28 -32.40
N VAL A 72 25.79 -14.00 -33.52
CA VAL A 72 26.74 -15.11 -33.64
C VAL A 72 28.19 -14.60 -33.63
N PRO A 73 29.14 -15.29 -32.96
CA PRO A 73 30.52 -14.81 -32.84
C PRO A 73 31.27 -14.69 -34.18
N TYR A 74 30.88 -15.47 -35.18
CA TYR A 74 31.53 -15.55 -36.49
C TYR A 74 30.86 -14.67 -37.56
N THR A 75 29.91 -13.80 -37.18
CA THR A 75 29.33 -12.87 -38.15
C THR A 75 30.37 -11.86 -38.62
N ARG A 76 30.41 -11.59 -39.93
CA ARG A 76 31.39 -10.67 -40.52
C ARG A 76 31.11 -9.20 -40.21
N ARG A 77 29.89 -8.88 -39.78
CA ARG A 77 29.43 -7.51 -39.56
C ARG A 77 28.59 -7.38 -38.30
N ALA A 78 28.74 -6.24 -37.61
CA ALA A 78 27.87 -5.90 -36.50
C ALA A 78 26.41 -5.74 -36.97
N ILE A 79 25.47 -6.22 -36.16
CA ILE A 79 24.04 -6.05 -36.42
C ILE A 79 23.69 -4.60 -36.11
N ARG A 80 23.24 -3.84 -37.11
CA ARG A 80 22.85 -2.43 -36.93
C ARG A 80 21.37 -2.31 -36.59
N HIS A 81 21.01 -1.18 -35.99
CA HIS A 81 19.61 -0.80 -35.80
C HIS A 81 18.87 -0.69 -37.15
N ASN A 82 17.59 -1.07 -37.18
CA ASN A 82 16.69 -1.00 -38.33
C ASN A 82 17.16 -1.84 -39.54
N LEU A 83 17.77 -2.99 -39.26
CA LEU A 83 18.21 -3.94 -40.26
C LEU A 83 17.03 -4.82 -40.72
N SER A 84 16.89 -5.01 -42.03
CA SER A 84 15.97 -6.01 -42.60
C SER A 84 16.53 -7.41 -42.39
N ILE A 85 15.70 -8.30 -41.87
CA ILE A 85 16.08 -9.67 -41.51
C ILE A 85 15.00 -10.66 -41.95
N THR A 86 15.38 -11.92 -42.05
CA THR A 86 14.45 -13.06 -42.06
C THR A 86 14.38 -13.62 -40.65
N PHE A 87 13.17 -13.62 -40.08
CA PHE A 87 12.88 -14.13 -38.74
C PHE A 87 12.32 -15.54 -38.83
N HIS A 88 12.97 -16.47 -38.12
CA HIS A 88 12.57 -17.86 -38.04
C HIS A 88 12.14 -18.20 -36.62
N THR A 89 10.93 -18.72 -36.46
CA THR A 89 10.42 -19.26 -35.20
C THR A 89 9.53 -20.47 -35.48
N GLY A 90 9.70 -21.55 -34.71
CA GLY A 90 9.06 -22.84 -35.02
C GLY A 90 9.31 -23.28 -36.47
N ALA A 91 8.23 -23.44 -37.24
CA ALA A 91 8.29 -23.73 -38.69
C ALA A 91 8.07 -22.50 -39.58
N ALA A 92 7.86 -21.32 -39.00
CA ALA A 92 7.56 -20.08 -39.72
C ALA A 92 8.83 -19.35 -40.16
N GLU A 93 8.74 -18.72 -41.32
CA GLU A 93 9.77 -17.87 -41.91
C GLU A 93 9.10 -16.59 -42.40
N VAL A 94 9.46 -15.45 -41.81
CA VAL A 94 8.82 -14.17 -42.12
C VAL A 94 9.85 -13.05 -42.16
N GLU A 95 9.77 -12.19 -43.16
CA GLU A 95 10.59 -10.98 -43.23
C GLU A 95 10.20 -10.00 -42.12
N GLY A 96 11.20 -9.33 -41.55
CA GLY A 96 10.98 -8.34 -40.50
C GLY A 96 12.07 -7.28 -40.42
N LYS A 97 11.84 -6.30 -39.55
CA LYS A 97 12.82 -5.25 -39.19
C LYS A 97 13.27 -5.42 -37.75
N LEU A 98 14.58 -5.47 -37.56
CA LEU A 98 15.23 -5.59 -36.26
C LEU A 98 15.56 -4.20 -35.71
N LEU A 99 14.93 -3.83 -34.61
CA LEU A 99 15.06 -2.52 -33.95
C LEU A 99 15.77 -2.69 -32.62
N LEU A 100 17.05 -2.32 -32.56
CA LEU A 100 17.81 -2.30 -31.31
C LEU A 100 17.28 -1.22 -30.34
N LEU A 101 17.06 -1.61 -29.09
CA LEU A 101 16.45 -0.78 -28.05
C LEU A 101 17.47 -0.11 -27.13
N ASN A 102 18.56 -0.81 -26.78
CA ASN A 102 19.56 -0.33 -25.82
C ASN A 102 20.85 0.18 -26.46
N ARG A 103 21.10 -0.10 -27.76
CA ARG A 103 22.35 0.24 -28.47
C ARG A 103 22.09 0.54 -29.95
N ASP A 104 23.07 1.11 -30.65
CA ASP A 104 23.01 1.38 -32.11
C ASP A 104 23.50 0.23 -32.98
N SER A 105 24.40 -0.60 -32.45
CA SER A 105 24.91 -1.80 -33.12
C SER A 105 25.31 -2.88 -32.12
N VAL A 106 25.23 -4.14 -32.53
CA VAL A 106 25.64 -5.31 -31.75
C VAL A 106 26.86 -5.97 -32.42
N PRO A 107 28.03 -5.94 -31.80
CA PRO A 107 29.21 -6.67 -32.27
C PRO A 107 28.99 -8.20 -32.30
N PRO A 108 29.79 -8.95 -33.09
CA PRO A 108 29.78 -10.41 -33.05
C PRO A 108 29.98 -10.95 -31.62
N GLY A 109 29.14 -11.90 -31.21
CA GLY A 109 29.22 -12.54 -29.89
C GLY A 109 28.59 -11.75 -28.73
N GLU A 110 28.12 -10.53 -28.96
CA GLU A 110 27.45 -9.73 -27.94
C GLU A 110 25.92 -9.87 -27.97
N SER A 111 25.28 -9.49 -26.87
CA SER A 111 23.82 -9.48 -26.74
C SER A 111 23.24 -8.08 -26.65
N ALA A 112 22.00 -7.93 -27.10
CA ALA A 112 21.26 -6.67 -27.03
C ALA A 112 19.76 -6.89 -26.88
N TRP A 113 19.10 -5.84 -26.40
CA TRP A 113 17.65 -5.75 -26.43
C TRP A 113 17.19 -5.29 -27.79
N ALA A 114 16.31 -6.06 -28.41
CA ALA A 114 15.77 -5.73 -29.72
C ALA A 114 14.27 -5.97 -29.76
N GLN A 115 13.58 -5.16 -30.54
CA GLN A 115 12.22 -5.41 -30.97
C GLN A 115 12.26 -5.85 -32.44
N ILE A 116 11.57 -6.93 -32.77
CA ILE A 116 11.44 -7.42 -34.14
C ILE A 116 10.02 -7.16 -34.61
N ARG A 117 9.90 -6.42 -35.72
CA ARG A 117 8.62 -6.16 -36.38
C ARG A 117 8.50 -7.02 -37.60
N LEU A 118 7.46 -7.83 -37.65
CA LEU A 118 7.24 -8.79 -38.70
C LEU A 118 6.34 -8.19 -39.78
N SER A 119 6.61 -8.53 -41.03
CA SER A 119 5.77 -8.14 -42.18
C SER A 119 4.39 -8.81 -42.14
N LYS A 120 4.33 -10.02 -41.58
CA LYS A 120 3.11 -10.79 -41.35
C LYS A 120 3.05 -11.30 -39.90
N PRO A 121 1.88 -11.40 -39.27
CA PRO A 121 1.76 -11.97 -37.95
C PRO A 121 2.21 -13.44 -37.92
N VAL A 122 2.88 -13.84 -36.85
CA VAL A 122 3.26 -15.24 -36.59
C VAL A 122 2.65 -15.73 -35.29
N ALA A 123 2.46 -17.03 -35.16
CA ALA A 123 2.00 -17.64 -33.92
C ALA A 123 3.21 -17.96 -33.04
N ALA A 124 3.50 -17.12 -32.06
CA ALA A 124 4.65 -17.24 -31.17
C ALA A 124 4.29 -16.83 -29.75
N ILE A 125 4.93 -17.44 -28.77
CA ILE A 125 4.77 -17.13 -27.34
C ILE A 125 6.08 -16.71 -26.70
N ARG A 126 5.97 -16.15 -25.49
CA ARG A 126 7.12 -15.92 -24.63
C ARG A 126 7.86 -17.24 -24.36
N GLY A 127 9.19 -17.16 -24.40
CA GLY A 127 10.10 -18.28 -24.19
C GLY A 127 10.46 -19.03 -25.48
N ASP A 128 9.73 -18.82 -26.58
CA ASP A 128 10.07 -19.42 -27.86
C ASP A 128 11.46 -18.98 -28.32
N ARG A 129 12.19 -19.92 -28.92
CA ARG A 129 13.47 -19.63 -29.55
C ARG A 129 13.26 -19.12 -30.96
N PHE A 130 14.12 -18.21 -31.37
CA PHE A 130 14.12 -17.68 -32.72
C PHE A 130 15.54 -17.60 -33.27
N VAL A 131 15.62 -17.56 -34.60
CA VAL A 131 16.85 -17.31 -35.35
C VAL A 131 16.60 -16.16 -36.32
N VAL A 132 17.56 -15.25 -36.43
CA VAL A 132 17.54 -14.16 -37.40
C VAL A 132 18.66 -14.34 -38.41
N ARG A 133 18.30 -14.19 -39.68
CA ARG A 133 19.19 -14.36 -40.81
C ARG A 133 19.14 -13.14 -41.71
N ASP A 134 20.20 -12.95 -42.47
CA ASP A 134 20.15 -12.19 -43.71
C ASP A 134 20.14 -13.18 -44.90
N PRO A 135 20.06 -12.71 -46.17
CA PRO A 135 19.99 -13.61 -47.31
C PRO A 135 21.14 -14.63 -47.42
N ASN A 136 22.30 -14.34 -46.84
CA ASN A 136 23.51 -15.15 -47.00
C ASN A 136 23.92 -15.85 -45.69
N ASP A 137 23.76 -15.19 -44.54
CA ASP A 137 24.36 -15.59 -43.27
C ASP A 137 23.34 -15.60 -42.10
N THR A 138 23.65 -16.39 -41.08
CA THR A 138 22.94 -16.30 -39.79
C THR A 138 23.51 -15.13 -38.99
N LEU A 139 22.65 -14.19 -38.61
CA LEU A 139 23.07 -13.02 -37.84
C LEU A 139 23.12 -13.33 -36.34
N GLY A 140 22.14 -14.08 -35.84
CA GLY A 140 21.95 -14.30 -34.42
C GLY A 140 20.70 -15.09 -34.10
N GLY A 141 20.40 -15.16 -32.81
CA GLY A 141 19.18 -15.79 -32.31
C GLY A 141 18.98 -15.46 -30.83
N GLY A 142 17.97 -16.05 -30.23
CA GLY A 142 17.68 -15.83 -28.82
C GLY A 142 16.33 -16.38 -28.41
N SER A 143 15.79 -15.81 -27.33
CA SER A 143 14.45 -16.10 -26.84
C SER A 143 13.53 -14.88 -26.97
N ILE A 144 12.26 -15.15 -27.24
CA ILE A 144 11.19 -14.17 -27.18
C ILE A 144 10.89 -13.87 -25.72
N VAL A 145 11.01 -12.60 -25.34
CA VAL A 145 10.80 -12.13 -23.97
C VAL A 145 9.36 -11.66 -23.80
N ASP A 146 8.81 -11.01 -24.82
CA ASP A 146 7.40 -10.62 -24.85
C ASP A 146 6.85 -10.64 -26.28
N ALA A 147 5.57 -10.96 -26.40
CA ALA A 147 4.85 -11.14 -27.66
C ALA A 147 3.60 -10.24 -27.68
N ASP A 148 3.25 -9.70 -28.85
CA ASP A 148 2.13 -8.73 -29.03
C ASP A 148 2.42 -7.32 -28.48
N VAL A 149 3.65 -6.86 -28.70
CA VAL A 149 4.15 -5.59 -28.16
C VAL A 149 3.95 -4.40 -29.09
N LYS A 150 3.67 -3.23 -28.50
CA LYS A 150 3.64 -1.94 -29.23
C LYS A 150 5.06 -1.44 -29.52
N ARG A 151 5.18 -0.40 -30.35
CA ARG A 151 6.48 0.23 -30.64
C ARG A 151 7.10 0.78 -29.36
N HIS A 152 8.33 0.38 -29.07
CA HIS A 152 9.10 1.00 -27.99
C HIS A 152 9.89 2.23 -28.46
N ARG A 153 10.07 3.18 -27.54
CA ARG A 153 11.01 4.28 -27.71
C ARG A 153 12.43 3.77 -27.44
N ARG A 154 13.38 4.12 -28.29
CA ARG A 154 14.80 3.75 -28.11
C ARG A 154 15.37 4.39 -26.85
N HIS A 155 16.31 3.69 -26.20
CA HIS A 155 16.99 4.10 -24.98
C HIS A 155 16.04 4.49 -23.82
N HIS A 156 14.83 3.94 -23.81
CA HIS A 156 13.88 4.18 -22.74
C HIS A 156 14.22 3.26 -21.55
N ALA A 157 14.89 3.83 -20.55
CA ALA A 157 15.39 3.10 -19.39
C ALA A 157 14.32 2.26 -18.66
N PRO A 158 13.07 2.75 -18.46
CA PRO A 158 12.02 1.93 -17.84
C PRO A 158 11.66 0.67 -18.64
N THR A 159 11.56 0.78 -19.97
CA THR A 159 11.25 -0.37 -20.84
C THR A 159 12.38 -1.39 -20.83
N ILE A 160 13.63 -0.94 -20.90
CA ILE A 160 14.79 -1.84 -20.85
C ILE A 160 14.87 -2.55 -19.49
N ALA A 161 14.62 -1.82 -18.39
CA ALA A 161 14.56 -2.41 -17.06
C ALA A 161 13.42 -3.44 -16.93
N GLY A 162 12.25 -3.15 -17.51
CA GLY A 162 11.12 -4.10 -17.58
C GLY A 162 11.48 -5.37 -18.34
N LEU A 163 12.07 -5.26 -19.54
CA LEU A 163 12.55 -6.39 -20.34
C LEU A 163 13.62 -7.23 -19.61
N GLU A 164 14.54 -6.57 -18.89
CA GLU A 164 15.51 -7.26 -18.05
C GLU A 164 14.88 -8.01 -16.89
N ALA A 165 13.88 -7.42 -16.26
CA ALA A 165 13.11 -8.08 -15.21
C ALA A 165 12.30 -9.25 -15.79
N PHE A 166 11.72 -9.14 -16.98
CA PHE A 166 11.07 -10.25 -17.69
C PHE A 166 12.00 -11.43 -18.00
N THR A 167 13.32 -11.21 -18.12
CA THR A 167 14.29 -12.31 -18.30
C THR A 167 14.75 -12.91 -16.97
N ARG A 168 14.63 -12.15 -15.86
CA ARG A 168 15.15 -12.53 -14.55
C ARG A 168 14.05 -12.97 -13.56
N GLY A 169 12.79 -12.66 -13.81
CA GLY A 169 11.66 -12.90 -12.92
C GLY A 169 10.29 -12.93 -13.61
N SER A 170 9.31 -13.36 -12.82
CA SER A 170 7.87 -13.40 -13.12
C SER A 170 7.28 -11.97 -13.24
N PRO A 171 6.14 -11.75 -13.91
CA PRO A 171 5.45 -10.44 -13.93
C PRO A 171 5.24 -9.83 -12.53
N GLU A 172 5.04 -10.68 -11.54
CA GLU A 172 4.93 -10.37 -10.12
C GLU A 172 6.23 -9.73 -9.59
N ASP A 173 7.39 -10.29 -9.94
CA ASP A 173 8.70 -9.72 -9.57
C ASP A 173 8.89 -8.31 -10.15
N VAL A 174 8.38 -8.06 -11.37
CA VAL A 174 8.43 -6.74 -12.02
C VAL A 174 7.58 -5.72 -11.26
N ILE A 175 6.34 -6.08 -10.93
CA ILE A 175 5.42 -5.23 -10.16
C ILE A 175 6.01 -4.94 -8.78
N LEU A 176 6.48 -5.96 -8.07
CA LEU A 176 7.06 -5.83 -6.73
C LEU A 176 8.32 -4.96 -6.74
N ALA A 177 9.22 -5.15 -7.71
CA ALA A 177 10.40 -4.32 -7.86
C ALA A 177 10.06 -2.87 -8.22
N THR A 178 9.02 -2.64 -9.02
CA THR A 178 8.55 -1.29 -9.37
C THR A 178 7.94 -0.59 -8.15
N LEU A 179 7.12 -1.30 -7.37
CA LEU A 179 6.52 -0.80 -6.14
C LEU A 179 7.59 -0.40 -5.11
N ARG A 180 8.60 -1.24 -4.87
CA ARG A 180 9.69 -0.97 -3.92
C ARG A 180 10.51 0.28 -4.23
N ARG A 181 10.57 0.71 -5.50
CA ARG A 181 11.26 1.98 -5.85
C ARG A 181 10.53 3.19 -5.29
N ARG A 182 9.23 3.08 -5.07
CA ARG A 182 8.38 4.18 -4.68
C ARG A 182 7.12 3.68 -3.98
N GLU A 183 7.28 3.36 -2.71
CA GLU A 183 6.16 3.03 -1.82
C GLU A 183 6.01 4.12 -0.74
N PRO A 184 4.77 4.48 -0.35
CA PRO A 184 3.51 4.03 -0.93
C PRO A 184 3.21 4.67 -2.29
N THR A 185 2.46 3.96 -3.12
CA THR A 185 1.97 4.51 -4.39
C THR A 185 0.65 3.87 -4.82
N GLU A 186 -0.02 4.46 -5.81
CA GLU A 186 -1.29 3.96 -6.34
C GLU A 186 -1.06 2.80 -7.30
N ALA A 187 -1.99 1.83 -7.30
CA ALA A 187 -1.95 0.67 -8.19
C ALA A 187 -1.76 1.06 -9.67
N GLN A 188 -2.50 2.07 -10.14
CA GLN A 188 -2.41 2.52 -11.52
C GLN A 188 -1.02 3.04 -11.89
N ARG A 189 -0.33 3.69 -10.95
CA ARG A 189 1.02 4.20 -11.18
C ARG A 189 2.02 3.06 -11.30
N VAL A 190 1.96 2.07 -10.42
CA VAL A 190 2.83 0.87 -10.49
C VAL A 190 2.63 0.15 -11.80
N MET A 191 1.38 -0.09 -12.20
CA MET A 191 1.06 -0.73 -13.48
C MET A 191 1.64 0.06 -14.66
N ASN A 192 1.48 1.39 -14.68
CA ASN A 192 2.02 2.24 -15.74
C ASN A 192 3.56 2.28 -15.78
N GLU A 193 4.22 2.30 -14.62
CA GLU A 193 5.68 2.40 -14.51
C GLU A 193 6.39 1.05 -14.71
N SER A 194 5.68 -0.07 -14.52
CA SER A 194 6.21 -1.43 -14.68
C SER A 194 6.61 -1.76 -16.13
N GLY A 195 6.03 -1.05 -17.11
CA GLY A 195 6.22 -1.34 -18.53
C GLY A 195 5.51 -2.61 -19.02
N LEU A 196 4.72 -3.26 -18.16
CA LEU A 196 3.83 -4.38 -18.51
C LEU A 196 2.60 -3.86 -19.26
N ASP A 197 1.97 -4.73 -20.05
CA ASP A 197 0.63 -4.42 -20.57
C ASP A 197 -0.40 -4.39 -19.44
N ALA A 198 -1.50 -3.67 -19.65
CA ALA A 198 -2.47 -3.40 -18.59
C ALA A 198 -3.15 -4.66 -18.03
N SER A 199 -3.34 -5.71 -18.84
CA SER A 199 -3.92 -6.98 -18.39
C SER A 199 -2.94 -7.75 -17.52
N THR A 200 -1.70 -7.95 -17.98
CA THR A 200 -0.68 -8.68 -17.24
C THR A 200 -0.28 -7.96 -15.95
N ALA A 201 -0.18 -6.63 -15.99
CA ALA A 201 0.12 -5.83 -14.81
C ALA A 201 -0.96 -5.97 -13.73
N ARG A 202 -2.24 -6.03 -14.15
CA ARG A 202 -3.37 -6.20 -13.25
C ARG A 202 -3.37 -7.59 -12.64
N GLU A 203 -3.24 -8.63 -13.46
CA GLU A 203 -3.21 -10.03 -13.01
C GLU A 203 -2.06 -10.28 -12.03
N ALA A 204 -0.85 -9.80 -12.34
CA ALA A 204 0.31 -9.91 -11.46
C ALA A 204 0.10 -9.18 -10.12
N LEU A 205 -0.52 -7.99 -10.15
CA LEU A 205 -0.84 -7.26 -8.93
C LEU A 205 -1.89 -8.00 -8.09
N ASP A 206 -2.94 -8.53 -8.71
CA ASP A 206 -3.99 -9.28 -8.01
C ASP A 206 -3.42 -10.55 -7.35
N ILE A 207 -2.49 -11.24 -8.02
CA ILE A 207 -1.75 -12.39 -7.45
C ILE A 207 -0.92 -11.97 -6.23
N LEU A 208 -0.15 -10.88 -6.35
CA LEU A 208 0.68 -10.37 -5.25
C LEU A 208 -0.14 -9.89 -4.04
N VAL A 209 -1.32 -9.33 -4.28
CA VAL A 209 -2.23 -8.95 -3.20
C VAL A 209 -2.83 -10.19 -2.54
N ALA A 210 -3.18 -11.21 -3.34
CA ALA A 210 -3.71 -12.48 -2.82
C ALA A 210 -2.67 -13.30 -2.06
N SER A 211 -1.39 -13.26 -2.47
CA SER A 211 -0.29 -13.93 -1.77
C SER A 211 0.13 -13.20 -0.49
N GLY A 212 -0.22 -11.92 -0.36
CA GLY A 212 0.17 -11.06 0.77
C GLY A 212 1.52 -10.37 0.60
N ASP A 213 2.18 -10.52 -0.55
CA ASP A 213 3.46 -9.83 -0.86
C ASP A 213 3.26 -8.32 -1.11
N VAL A 214 2.05 -7.93 -1.51
CA VAL A 214 1.63 -6.54 -1.64
C VAL A 214 0.40 -6.30 -0.76
N VAL A 215 0.48 -5.27 0.08
CA VAL A 215 -0.61 -4.87 0.96
C VAL A 215 -1.28 -3.63 0.38
N SER A 216 -2.59 -3.75 0.13
CA SER A 216 -3.44 -2.65 -0.29
C SER A 216 -4.03 -1.95 0.93
N LEU A 217 -3.56 -0.74 1.22
CA LEU A 217 -4.13 0.14 2.23
C LEU A 217 -5.33 0.86 1.61
N SER A 218 -6.53 0.49 2.07
CA SER A 218 -7.77 1.14 1.67
C SER A 218 -7.73 2.61 2.08
N GLY A 219 -7.83 3.50 1.09
CA GLY A 219 -7.83 4.94 1.32
C GLY A 219 -9.11 5.38 2.01
N ALA A 220 -9.08 5.60 3.32
CA ALA A 220 -10.13 6.34 4.01
C ALA A 220 -9.95 7.85 3.68
N GLY A 221 -10.31 8.28 2.47
CA GLY A 221 -10.14 9.67 2.04
C GLY A 221 -10.71 10.00 0.65
N LEU A 222 -10.84 11.29 0.35
CA LEU A 222 -11.61 11.91 -0.76
C LEU A 222 -11.40 11.37 -2.18
N THR A 223 -10.31 10.63 -2.46
CA THR A 223 -10.06 10.05 -3.78
C THR A 223 -10.47 8.58 -3.90
N GLY A 224 -10.64 7.85 -2.78
CA GLY A 224 -11.01 6.42 -2.76
C GLY A 224 -10.00 5.46 -3.41
N VAL A 225 -8.84 5.94 -3.86
CA VAL A 225 -7.84 5.11 -4.54
C VAL A 225 -6.94 4.45 -3.50
N PRO A 226 -6.84 3.10 -3.47
CA PRO A 226 -5.98 2.39 -2.52
C PRO A 226 -4.50 2.69 -2.77
N LEU A 227 -3.74 2.80 -1.67
CA LEU A 227 -2.29 2.90 -1.70
C LEU A 227 -1.70 1.51 -1.49
N LEU A 228 -0.68 1.17 -2.27
CA LEU A 228 0.03 -0.09 -2.19
C LEU A 228 1.34 0.09 -1.42
N TYR A 229 1.64 -0.91 -0.60
CA TYR A 229 2.96 -1.16 -0.03
C TYR A 229 3.41 -2.57 -0.39
N SER A 230 4.72 -2.78 -0.54
CA SER A 230 5.24 -4.14 -0.41
C SER A 230 5.12 -4.59 1.05
N ALA A 231 4.95 -5.90 1.29
CA ALA A 231 4.90 -6.44 2.64
C ALA A 231 6.15 -6.08 3.47
N GLU A 232 7.32 -6.13 2.84
CA GLU A 232 8.60 -5.71 3.42
C GLU A 232 8.62 -4.21 3.72
N GLY A 233 8.20 -3.36 2.77
CA GLY A 233 8.13 -1.92 2.96
C GLY A 233 7.20 -1.51 4.10
N LEU A 234 6.05 -2.18 4.21
CA LEU A 234 5.11 -1.97 5.31
C LEU A 234 5.69 -2.43 6.64
N MET A 235 6.45 -3.53 6.66
CA MET A 235 7.17 -3.98 7.85
C MET A 235 8.21 -2.96 8.30
N VAL A 236 9.03 -2.44 7.38
CA VAL A 236 10.01 -1.38 7.68
C VAL A 236 9.33 -0.14 8.25
N MET A 237 8.22 0.30 7.64
CA MET A 237 7.47 1.45 8.14
C MET A 237 6.85 1.17 9.52
N THR A 238 6.39 -0.05 9.78
CA THR A 238 5.85 -0.47 11.08
C THR A 238 6.93 -0.51 12.17
N LEU A 239 8.15 -0.95 11.84
CA LEU A 239 9.28 -0.89 12.75
C LEU A 239 9.63 0.56 13.10
N ARG A 240 9.64 1.44 12.09
CA ARG A 240 9.87 2.88 12.30
C ARG A 240 8.79 3.53 13.15
N LEU A 241 7.52 3.15 12.97
CA LEU A 241 6.43 3.57 13.87
C LEU A 241 6.74 3.20 15.33
N ARG A 242 7.11 1.94 15.57
CA ARG A 242 7.41 1.44 16.92
C ARG A 242 8.57 2.18 17.56
N GLU A 243 9.63 2.43 16.80
CA GLU A 243 10.78 3.22 17.25
C GLU A 243 10.37 4.65 17.62
N VAL A 244 9.62 5.33 16.75
CA VAL A 244 9.19 6.73 16.97
C VAL A 244 8.26 6.86 18.18
N LEU A 245 7.28 5.97 18.31
CA LEU A 245 6.37 5.97 19.45
C LEU A 245 7.05 5.52 20.74
N GLY A 246 7.91 4.49 20.68
CA GLY A 246 8.69 4.03 21.83
C GLY A 246 9.55 5.14 22.42
N ALA A 247 10.34 5.81 21.57
CA ALA A 247 11.17 6.95 21.99
C ALA A 247 10.33 8.11 22.57
N TYR A 248 9.12 8.33 22.05
CA TYR A 248 8.22 9.35 22.61
C TYR A 248 7.67 8.95 23.98
N HIS A 249 7.26 7.69 24.16
CA HIS A 249 6.79 7.20 25.44
C HIS A 249 7.89 7.23 26.50
N GLU A 250 9.15 6.98 26.13
CA GLU A 250 10.29 7.12 27.02
C GLU A 250 10.54 8.58 27.43
N LEU A 251 10.43 9.51 26.49
CA LEU A 251 10.60 10.95 26.74
C LEU A 251 9.43 11.59 27.48
N SER A 252 8.23 11.03 27.34
CA SER A 252 7.01 11.57 27.96
C SER A 252 6.12 10.43 28.50
N PRO A 253 6.55 9.73 29.58
CA PRO A 253 5.86 8.54 30.10
C PRO A 253 4.44 8.80 30.61
N LEU A 254 4.14 10.05 30.96
CA LEU A 254 2.85 10.47 31.50
C LEU A 254 1.81 10.73 30.41
N ARG A 255 2.25 10.92 29.16
CA ARG A 255 1.34 11.23 28.06
C ARG A 255 0.64 9.97 27.55
N PRO A 256 -0.67 10.05 27.23
CA PRO A 256 -1.43 8.92 26.72
C PRO A 256 -0.98 8.45 25.33
N GLY A 257 -0.31 9.33 24.56
CA GLY A 257 0.23 9.04 23.24
C GLY A 257 0.80 10.28 22.57
N MET A 258 1.34 10.10 21.37
CA MET A 258 1.89 11.16 20.52
C MET A 258 0.78 11.83 19.68
N PRO A 259 0.73 13.16 19.56
CA PRO A 259 -0.18 13.83 18.63
C PRO A 259 -0.04 13.35 17.19
N LYS A 260 -1.16 13.15 16.48
CA LYS A 260 -1.16 12.67 15.08
C LYS A 260 -0.28 13.50 14.14
N GLU A 261 -0.33 14.83 14.25
CA GLU A 261 0.49 15.73 13.41
C GLU A 261 1.98 15.63 13.70
N GLU A 262 2.36 15.41 14.96
CA GLU A 262 3.76 15.19 15.34
C GLU A 262 4.27 13.85 14.79
N LEU A 263 3.46 12.79 14.92
CA LEU A 263 3.77 11.47 14.38
C LEU A 263 3.97 11.53 12.86
N ARG A 264 3.09 12.23 12.16
CA ARG A 264 3.17 12.46 10.71
C ARG A 264 4.49 13.12 10.33
N GLY A 265 4.89 14.16 11.07
CA GLY A 265 6.15 14.87 10.87
C GLY A 265 7.37 13.97 11.08
N ARG A 266 7.41 13.22 12.18
CA ARG A 266 8.53 12.31 12.51
C ARG A 266 8.67 11.14 11.52
N LEU A 267 7.56 10.62 11.00
CA LEU A 267 7.57 9.58 9.97
C LEU A 267 7.82 10.13 8.55
N GLY A 268 7.77 11.45 8.36
CA GLY A 268 7.93 12.08 7.04
C GLY A 268 6.78 11.78 6.08
N LEU A 269 5.57 11.59 6.61
CA LEU A 269 4.40 11.17 5.83
C LEU A 269 3.54 12.37 5.39
N THR A 270 2.81 12.18 4.30
CA THR A 270 1.73 13.09 3.91
C THR A 270 0.43 12.72 4.63
N PRO A 271 -0.52 13.66 4.82
CA PRO A 271 -1.81 13.35 5.43
C PRO A 271 -2.53 12.21 4.70
N ARG A 272 -2.45 12.19 3.37
CA ARG A 272 -3.05 11.15 2.51
C ARG A 272 -2.53 9.73 2.81
N VAL A 273 -1.30 9.62 3.31
CA VAL A 273 -0.65 8.33 3.61
C VAL A 273 -0.84 7.92 5.06
N LEU A 274 -0.98 8.90 5.97
CA LEU A 274 -1.09 8.65 7.40
C LEU A 274 -2.38 7.89 7.75
N ASP A 275 -3.54 8.38 7.31
CA ASP A 275 -4.83 7.79 7.73
C ASP A 275 -4.98 6.31 7.34
N PRO A 276 -4.62 5.87 6.11
CA PRO A 276 -4.66 4.46 5.75
C PRO A 276 -3.68 3.59 6.55
N LEU A 277 -2.51 4.13 6.90
CA LEU A 277 -1.54 3.43 7.75
C LEU A 277 -2.03 3.32 9.20
N LEU A 278 -2.63 4.38 9.75
CA LEU A 278 -3.23 4.34 11.09
C LEU A 278 -4.36 3.32 11.15
N ALA A 279 -5.24 3.28 10.14
CA ALA A 279 -6.29 2.28 10.04
C ALA A 279 -5.72 0.85 9.99
N TYR A 280 -4.62 0.64 9.25
CA TYR A 280 -3.93 -0.64 9.22
C TYR A 280 -3.32 -1.03 10.57
N TRP A 281 -2.56 -0.13 11.21
CA TRP A 281 -1.90 -0.41 12.49
C TRP A 281 -2.87 -0.60 13.64
N THR A 282 -3.99 0.13 13.65
CA THR A 282 -5.05 -0.04 14.65
C THR A 282 -5.81 -1.34 14.42
N GLY A 283 -6.18 -1.66 13.18
CA GLY A 283 -6.79 -2.95 12.83
C GLY A 283 -5.89 -4.15 13.13
N ALA A 284 -4.58 -3.99 12.99
CA ALA A 284 -3.58 -5.02 13.33
C ALA A 284 -3.21 -5.07 14.82
N GLY A 285 -3.79 -4.21 15.67
CA GLY A 285 -3.49 -4.16 17.10
C GLY A 285 -2.07 -3.71 17.45
N ILE A 286 -1.38 -3.02 16.53
CA ILE A 286 -0.01 -2.51 16.73
C ILE A 286 -0.03 -1.18 17.46
N ALA A 287 -0.99 -0.32 17.12
CA ALA A 287 -1.18 1.00 17.71
C ALA A 287 -2.65 1.19 18.12
N LYS A 288 -2.88 2.10 19.05
CA LYS A 288 -4.21 2.55 19.46
C LYS A 288 -4.36 4.05 19.25
N GLU A 289 -5.55 4.45 18.83
CA GLU A 289 -5.93 5.84 18.68
C GLU A 289 -6.80 6.27 19.86
N ILE A 290 -6.41 7.34 20.54
CA ILE A 290 -7.12 7.91 21.70
C ILE A 290 -7.41 9.38 21.36
N GLY A 291 -8.55 9.64 20.72
CA GLY A 291 -8.88 10.98 20.22
C GLY A 291 -7.86 11.47 19.18
N ALA A 292 -7.11 12.53 19.48
CA ALA A 292 -6.12 13.13 18.57
C ALA A 292 -4.69 12.57 18.74
N VAL A 293 -4.49 11.59 19.63
CA VAL A 293 -3.18 11.00 19.89
C VAL A 293 -3.11 9.52 19.49
N ILE A 294 -1.92 9.07 19.17
CA ILE A 294 -1.58 7.70 18.78
C ILE A 294 -0.56 7.16 19.78
N ALA A 295 -0.79 5.94 20.26
CA ALA A 295 0.14 5.22 21.13
C ALA A 295 0.34 3.80 20.64
N LEU A 296 1.38 3.14 21.12
CA LEU A 296 1.51 1.70 20.96
C LEU A 296 0.45 1.03 21.82
N THR A 297 -0.08 -0.11 21.37
CA THR A 297 -1.18 -0.80 22.06
C THR A 297 -0.82 -1.13 23.51
N ASP A 298 0.44 -1.53 23.73
CA ASP A 298 1.04 -1.90 25.01
C ASP A 298 1.49 -0.71 25.87
N HIS A 299 1.45 0.53 25.35
CA HIS A 299 1.80 1.71 26.13
C HIS A 299 0.71 2.03 27.16
N GLU A 300 1.08 2.06 28.43
CA GLU A 300 0.27 2.60 29.50
C GLU A 300 1.05 3.71 30.19
N PRO A 301 0.46 4.91 30.37
CA PRO A 301 1.10 5.99 31.09
C PRO A 301 1.48 5.60 32.52
N ARG A 302 2.79 5.50 32.79
CA ARG A 302 3.32 5.13 34.12
C ARG A 302 4.07 6.30 34.72
N LEU A 303 3.70 6.61 35.96
CA LEU A 303 4.44 7.54 36.79
C LEU A 303 5.78 6.91 37.18
N ALA A 304 6.85 7.70 37.14
CA ALA A 304 8.09 7.28 37.79
C ALA A 304 7.87 7.20 39.31
N PRO A 305 8.58 6.32 40.06
CA PRO A 305 8.31 6.09 41.49
C PRO A 305 8.32 7.35 42.36
N HIS A 306 9.17 8.32 42.02
CA HIS A 306 9.25 9.62 42.70
C HIS A 306 8.05 10.52 42.37
N ALA A 307 7.52 10.45 41.15
CA ALA A 307 6.30 11.15 40.75
C ALA A 307 5.04 10.52 41.38
N GLU A 308 5.00 9.19 41.56
CA GLU A 308 3.94 8.49 42.29
C GLU A 308 3.81 8.95 43.75
N ALA A 309 4.94 9.07 44.44
CA ALA A 309 4.95 9.54 45.83
C ALA A 309 4.42 10.99 45.93
N ARG A 310 4.82 11.87 44.99
CA ARG A 310 4.36 13.27 44.94
C ARG A 310 2.87 13.38 44.61
N THR A 311 2.39 12.65 43.60
CA THR A 311 0.96 12.64 43.24
C THR A 311 0.09 12.08 44.37
N ARG A 312 0.55 11.02 45.06
CA ARG A 312 -0.14 10.49 46.24
C ARG A 312 -0.23 11.51 47.37
N ALA A 313 0.90 12.14 47.73
CA ALA A 313 0.93 13.16 48.78
C ALA A 313 0.02 14.35 48.44
N PHE A 314 -0.03 14.76 47.17
CA PHE A 314 -0.92 15.81 46.70
C PHE A 314 -2.40 15.43 46.85
N ILE A 315 -2.81 14.23 46.43
CA ILE A 315 -4.19 13.76 46.59
C ILE A 315 -4.58 13.66 48.06
N GLU A 316 -3.67 13.16 48.91
CA GLU A 316 -3.88 13.11 50.37
C GLU A 316 -4.07 14.52 50.94
N GLN A 317 -3.30 15.51 50.48
CA GLN A 317 -3.46 16.91 50.86
C GLN A 317 -4.81 17.49 50.41
N LEU A 318 -5.24 17.20 49.18
CA LEU A 318 -6.56 17.61 48.68
C LEU A 318 -7.67 17.01 49.55
N ARG A 319 -7.57 15.73 49.91
CA ARG A 319 -8.55 15.04 50.76
C ARG A 319 -8.51 15.51 52.22
N ALA A 320 -7.36 15.96 52.73
CA ALA A 320 -7.24 16.51 54.08
C ALA A 320 -7.92 17.89 54.22
N SER A 321 -8.05 18.64 53.13
CA SER A 321 -8.74 19.94 53.09
C SER A 321 -9.65 20.05 51.85
N PRO A 322 -10.74 19.26 51.79
CA PRO A 322 -11.48 18.97 50.56
C PRO A 322 -12.08 20.22 49.90
N PHE A 323 -12.52 21.21 50.70
CA PHE A 323 -13.13 22.43 50.18
C PHE A 323 -12.18 23.64 50.18
N SER A 324 -10.99 23.52 50.76
CA SER A 324 -9.99 24.59 50.81
C SER A 324 -8.58 24.05 50.53
N PRO A 325 -8.35 23.46 49.35
CA PRO A 325 -7.08 22.82 49.04
C PRO A 325 -5.96 23.86 49.04
N GLN A 326 -4.92 23.65 49.85
CA GLN A 326 -3.73 24.52 49.81
C GLN A 326 -2.88 24.17 48.59
N THR A 327 -3.24 24.72 47.44
CA THR A 327 -2.57 24.43 46.15
C THR A 327 -1.22 25.13 45.94
N ASP A 328 -0.70 25.85 46.95
CA ASP A 328 0.57 26.58 46.86
C ASP A 328 1.80 25.65 46.70
N ALA A 329 1.65 24.35 47.00
CA ALA A 329 2.60 23.30 46.63
C ALA A 329 2.17 22.64 45.31
N SER A 330 2.14 23.42 44.22
CA SER A 330 1.59 22.93 42.95
C SER A 330 2.46 21.79 42.39
N LEU A 331 1.81 20.67 42.09
CA LEU A 331 2.35 19.72 41.11
C LEU A 331 2.56 20.47 39.78
N ASP A 332 3.53 20.02 39.01
CA ASP A 332 3.71 20.44 37.63
C ASP A 332 2.46 20.14 36.79
N ASP A 333 2.19 21.00 35.81
CA ASP A 333 0.98 20.94 34.97
C ASP A 333 0.82 19.56 34.29
N GLU A 334 1.92 18.88 33.97
CA GLU A 334 1.89 17.54 33.36
C GLU A 334 1.38 16.46 34.34
N LEU A 335 1.71 16.56 35.64
CA LEU A 335 1.17 15.67 36.66
C LEU A 335 -0.30 15.99 36.99
N LEU A 336 -0.69 17.27 36.97
CA LEU A 336 -2.09 17.65 37.13
C LEU A 336 -2.94 17.11 35.97
N ALA A 337 -2.50 17.30 34.73
CA ALA A 337 -3.17 16.76 33.54
C ALA A 337 -3.24 15.22 33.58
N TYR A 338 -2.20 14.54 34.07
CA TYR A 338 -2.20 13.09 34.27
C TYR A 338 -3.28 12.64 35.27
N LEU A 339 -3.38 13.31 36.42
CA LEU A 339 -4.37 12.99 37.45
C LEU A 339 -5.80 13.31 37.00
N GLU A 340 -5.99 14.40 36.27
CA GLU A 340 -7.28 14.79 35.70
C GLU A 340 -7.73 13.80 34.60
N ALA A 341 -6.83 13.36 33.72
CA ALA A 341 -7.12 12.35 32.71
C ALA A 341 -7.52 10.98 33.32
N ARG A 342 -7.01 10.67 34.52
CA ARG A 342 -7.43 9.49 35.31
C ARG A 342 -8.74 9.70 36.09
N GLY A 343 -9.26 10.93 36.12
CA GLY A 343 -10.47 11.31 36.85
C GLY A 343 -10.29 11.34 38.36
N GLU A 344 -9.06 11.48 38.88
CA GLU A 344 -8.77 11.54 40.32
C GLU A 344 -8.94 12.95 40.90
N ILE A 345 -8.73 13.97 40.06
CA ILE A 345 -8.94 15.37 40.39
C ILE A 345 -9.76 16.07 39.30
N VAL A 346 -10.29 17.24 39.64
CA VAL A 346 -10.94 18.18 38.71
C VAL A 346 -10.26 19.54 38.86
N CYS A 347 -9.66 20.04 37.78
CA CYS A 347 -9.04 21.36 37.75
C CYS A 347 -10.12 22.40 37.43
N VAL A 348 -10.45 23.27 38.41
CA VAL A 348 -11.54 24.25 38.25
C VAL A 348 -11.05 25.60 37.70
N SER A 349 -9.78 25.94 37.96
CA SER A 349 -9.12 27.15 37.46
C SER A 349 -7.60 26.99 37.55
N ASP A 350 -6.85 27.94 37.00
CA ASP A 350 -5.39 27.99 37.15
C ASP A 350 -5.00 27.97 38.63
N GLY A 351 -4.23 26.96 39.03
CA GLY A 351 -3.78 26.77 40.41
C GLY A 351 -4.86 26.34 41.41
N VAL A 352 -6.03 25.87 40.98
CA VAL A 352 -7.05 25.29 41.86
C VAL A 352 -7.57 23.97 41.31
N ALA A 353 -7.29 22.89 42.04
CA ALA A 353 -7.82 21.56 41.77
C ALA A 353 -8.48 20.98 43.02
N PHE A 354 -9.54 20.21 42.83
CA PHE A 354 -10.19 19.45 43.89
C PHE A 354 -10.08 17.96 43.59
N ALA A 355 -10.08 17.13 44.64
CA ALA A 355 -10.29 15.70 44.45
C ALA A 355 -11.69 15.45 43.87
N THR A 356 -11.85 14.50 42.96
CA THR A 356 -13.10 14.31 42.20
C THR A 356 -14.31 14.03 43.11
N ASP A 357 -14.10 13.32 44.21
CA ASP A 357 -15.11 13.07 45.24
C ASP A 357 -15.58 14.37 45.92
N ALA A 358 -14.62 15.20 46.37
CA ALA A 358 -14.90 16.50 46.97
C ALA A 358 -15.60 17.45 45.98
N TYR A 359 -15.14 17.49 44.72
CA TYR A 359 -15.77 18.30 43.67
C TYR A 359 -17.24 17.91 43.46
N ARG A 360 -17.53 16.61 43.32
CA ARG A 360 -18.91 16.11 43.15
C ARG A 360 -19.79 16.48 44.35
N GLU A 361 -19.25 16.36 45.56
CA GLU A 361 -19.97 16.75 46.77
C GLU A 361 -20.28 18.26 46.80
N MET A 362 -19.31 19.11 46.44
CA MET A 362 -19.52 20.56 46.37
C MET A 362 -20.60 20.92 45.35
N VAL A 363 -20.52 20.35 44.14
CA VAL A 363 -21.51 20.56 43.06
C VAL A 363 -22.90 20.13 43.50
N GLU A 364 -23.03 18.98 44.17
CA GLU A 364 -24.32 18.49 44.66
C GLU A 364 -24.89 19.40 45.76
N ARG A 365 -24.08 19.81 46.75
CA ARG A 365 -24.51 20.74 47.81
C ARG A 365 -25.01 22.07 47.24
N VAL A 366 -24.27 22.64 46.29
CA VAL A 366 -24.65 23.89 45.61
C VAL A 366 -25.93 23.69 44.80
N SER A 367 -26.02 22.61 44.03
CA SER A 367 -27.19 22.32 43.20
C SER A 367 -28.45 22.05 44.04
N ALA A 368 -28.32 21.35 45.16
CA ALA A 368 -29.40 21.13 46.12
C ALA A 368 -29.87 22.44 46.75
N HIS A 369 -28.94 23.29 47.19
CA HIS A 369 -29.27 24.60 47.74
C HIS A 369 -30.04 25.47 46.74
N ILE A 370 -29.65 25.47 45.46
CA ILE A 370 -30.37 26.20 44.40
C ILE A 370 -31.75 25.57 44.13
N ARG A 371 -31.89 24.25 44.19
CA ARG A 371 -33.20 23.58 44.06
C ARG A 371 -34.18 24.02 45.14
N ASP A 372 -33.69 24.15 46.38
CA ASP A 372 -34.52 24.47 47.53
C ASP A 372 -34.82 25.98 47.65
N ASN A 373 -33.86 26.84 47.31
CA ASN A 373 -33.97 28.30 47.50
C ASN A 373 -34.11 29.10 46.20
N GLY A 374 -34.07 28.45 45.04
CA GLY A 374 -34.19 29.04 43.70
C GLY A 374 -32.90 29.67 43.14
N SER A 375 -32.01 30.18 43.99
CA SER A 375 -30.71 30.74 43.59
C SER A 375 -29.66 30.62 44.70
N VAL A 376 -28.40 30.89 44.38
CA VAL A 376 -27.31 30.96 45.36
C VAL A 376 -26.32 32.08 45.05
N THR A 377 -25.86 32.78 46.07
CA THR A 377 -24.83 33.81 46.00
C THR A 377 -23.45 33.25 46.34
N LEU A 378 -22.39 33.95 45.95
CA LEU A 378 -21.01 33.57 46.32
C LEU A 378 -20.80 33.50 47.85
N ALA A 379 -21.46 34.39 48.60
CA ALA A 379 -21.35 34.42 50.05
C ALA A 379 -21.99 33.19 50.70
N GLU A 380 -23.14 32.74 50.19
CA GLU A 380 -23.82 31.54 50.65
C GLU A 380 -22.99 30.29 50.35
N VAL A 381 -22.44 30.16 49.14
CA VAL A 381 -21.55 29.03 48.79
C VAL A 381 -20.32 28.99 49.69
N ARG A 382 -19.68 30.14 49.92
CA ARG A 382 -18.51 30.25 50.80
C ARG A 382 -18.84 29.76 52.22
N ASN A 383 -19.97 30.20 52.77
CA ASN A 383 -20.38 29.83 54.12
C ASN A 383 -20.82 28.37 54.21
N MET A 384 -21.57 27.87 53.22
CA MET A 384 -22.07 26.49 53.15
C MET A 384 -20.94 25.46 53.03
N LEU A 385 -19.88 25.78 52.28
CA LEU A 385 -18.73 24.91 52.08
C LEU A 385 -17.59 25.18 53.07
N SER A 386 -17.78 26.13 54.01
CA SER A 386 -16.74 26.59 54.95
C SER A 386 -15.39 26.82 54.27
N THR A 387 -15.41 27.54 53.15
CA THR A 387 -14.24 27.74 52.28
C THR A 387 -13.86 29.21 52.13
N SER A 388 -12.73 29.48 51.47
CA SER A 388 -12.32 30.84 51.10
C SER A 388 -13.13 31.37 49.91
N ARG A 389 -13.19 32.69 49.76
CA ARG A 389 -13.85 33.33 48.61
C ARG A 389 -13.21 32.91 47.27
N LYS A 390 -11.88 32.69 47.25
CA LYS A 390 -11.11 32.23 46.09
C LYS A 390 -11.66 30.90 45.55
N TYR A 391 -11.80 29.90 46.42
CA TYR A 391 -12.23 28.55 46.03
C TYR A 391 -13.72 28.48 45.68
N ALA A 392 -14.57 29.17 46.44
CA ALA A 392 -16.00 29.25 46.12
C ALA A 392 -16.24 29.93 44.76
N GLN A 393 -15.48 30.97 44.45
CA GLN A 393 -15.57 31.65 43.16
C GLN A 393 -15.11 30.75 42.01
N ALA A 394 -13.94 30.10 42.14
CA ALA A 394 -13.41 29.20 41.13
C ALA A 394 -14.37 28.04 40.83
N LEU A 395 -14.96 27.43 41.87
CA LEU A 395 -15.99 26.39 41.70
C LEU A 395 -17.18 26.91 40.88
N LEU A 396 -17.73 28.07 41.24
CA LEU A 396 -18.93 28.60 40.60
C LEU A 396 -18.68 29.01 39.14
N GLU A 397 -17.51 29.55 38.84
CA GLU A 397 -17.09 29.85 37.46
C GLU A 397 -16.94 28.57 36.63
N HIS A 398 -16.37 27.52 37.22
CA HIS A 398 -16.27 26.22 36.57
C HIS A 398 -17.64 25.56 36.35
N MET A 399 -18.55 25.62 37.32
CA MET A 399 -19.94 25.15 37.17
C MET A 399 -20.70 25.91 36.06
N ASP A 400 -20.42 27.21 35.87
CA ASP A 400 -20.97 28.00 34.77
C ASP A 400 -20.40 27.53 33.42
N ALA A 401 -19.09 27.25 33.35
CA ALA A 401 -18.41 26.75 32.15
C ALA A 401 -18.91 25.36 31.73
N GLU A 402 -19.08 24.46 32.69
CA GLU A 402 -19.70 23.13 32.55
C GLU A 402 -21.22 23.18 32.33
N ARG A 403 -21.79 24.39 32.24
CA ARG A 403 -23.21 24.64 31.97
C ARG A 403 -24.17 24.08 33.03
N ILE A 404 -23.70 23.85 34.25
CA ILE A 404 -24.52 23.40 35.39
C ILE A 404 -25.33 24.58 35.95
N THR A 405 -24.65 25.72 36.15
CA THR A 405 -25.27 26.96 36.63
C THR A 405 -25.24 28.05 35.58
N ARG A 406 -26.01 29.11 35.82
CA ARG A 406 -25.92 30.36 35.09
C ARG A 406 -26.00 31.54 36.05
N ARG A 407 -25.08 32.48 35.91
CA ARG A 407 -25.11 33.75 36.65
C ARG A 407 -26.27 34.64 36.19
N VAL A 408 -27.03 35.14 37.16
CA VAL A 408 -28.10 36.13 37.00
C VAL A 408 -27.84 37.20 38.05
N GLU A 409 -27.34 38.35 37.61
CA GLU A 409 -26.88 39.43 38.50
C GLU A 409 -25.80 38.93 39.49
N ASP A 410 -26.10 38.98 40.80
CA ASP A 410 -25.23 38.58 41.89
C ASP A 410 -25.43 37.13 42.36
N ALA A 411 -26.44 36.45 41.83
CA ALA A 411 -26.77 35.07 42.16
C ALA A 411 -26.57 34.12 40.97
N ARG A 412 -26.62 32.82 41.26
CA ARG A 412 -26.60 31.75 40.26
C ARG A 412 -27.84 30.89 40.40
N VAL A 413 -28.39 30.51 39.26
CA VAL A 413 -29.53 29.59 39.15
C VAL A 413 -29.10 28.35 38.38
N LEU A 414 -29.81 27.24 38.57
CA LEU A 414 -29.58 26.03 37.78
C LEU A 414 -29.99 26.28 36.34
N ARG A 415 -29.15 25.81 35.41
CA ARG A 415 -29.50 25.83 33.99
C ARG A 415 -30.54 24.72 33.76
N ARG A 416 -31.74 25.09 33.30
CA ARG A 416 -32.73 24.07 32.88
C ARG A 416 -32.13 23.26 31.74
N SER A 417 -32.17 21.94 31.89
CA SER A 417 -31.75 20.96 30.88
C SER A 417 -32.53 21.09 29.58
#